data_AF-A0A453P3Q7-F1
#
_entry.id   AF-A0A453P3Q7-F1
#
_cell.length_a   1.000
_cell.length_b   1.000
_cell.length_c   1.000
_cell.angle_alpha   90.00
_cell.angle_beta   90.00
_cell.angle_gamma   90.00
#
_symmetry.space_group_name_H-M   'P 1'
#
loop_
_entity.id
_entity.type
_entity.pdbx_description
1 polymer ?
#
loop_
_entity_poly.entity_id
_entity_poly.type
_entity_poly.pdbx_seq_one_letter_code
_entity_poly.pdbx_strand_id
1 'polypeptide(L)'
;MEGDGETSAAEAALGLSPQTFINEVLNFVDDVCFQAFEYCLQEGAPTAVGAATATNKAEELKPGVNEIHHLVKDVLDKRMNNWEMYCLRKCLTVPEGFVAPEDDNSSAMVLHKDGNSDSELDAELNSLRKKLADANKESEELQREISSLERQTTYKSNLNSSIAEVLKLFEDKSVQENIQAIANTIPKLHQKMKVMKRKKVELEAMVGQNVWNVNCLRDQKRLAPGSAPSTEDMQEVNAAVNDSWKE
;
A
#
# COMPACT_ATOMS: atom_id res chain seq x y z
N MET A 1 29.32 32.85 33.04
CA MET A 1 27.90 33.00 32.62
C MET A 1 27.84 34.27 31.80
N GLU A 2 28.18 34.21 30.51
CA GLU A 2 28.34 35.39 29.63
C GLU A 2 27.65 35.23 28.26
N GLY A 3 26.93 34.13 28.00
CA GLY A 3 26.38 33.84 26.66
C GLY A 3 24.95 34.29 26.37
N ASP A 4 24.12 34.53 27.40
CA ASP A 4 22.69 34.82 27.20
C ASP A 4 22.42 36.28 26.77
N GLY A 5 23.27 37.22 27.19
CA GLY A 5 23.07 38.65 26.92
C GLY A 5 23.30 39.04 25.46
N GLU A 6 24.32 38.47 24.82
CA GLU A 6 24.68 38.80 23.43
C GLU A 6 23.64 38.27 22.43
N THR A 7 23.13 37.06 22.67
CA THR A 7 22.09 36.44 21.82
C THR A 7 20.78 37.22 21.92
N SER A 8 20.35 37.58 23.14
CA SER A 8 19.12 38.36 23.36
C SER A 8 19.18 39.76 22.73
N ALA A 9 20.34 40.42 22.74
CA ALA A 9 20.52 41.72 22.09
C ALA A 9 20.42 41.63 20.57
N ALA A 10 21.00 40.58 19.96
CA ALA A 10 20.88 40.34 18.52
C ALA A 10 19.44 40.04 18.11
N GLU A 11 18.69 39.29 18.91
CA GLU A 11 17.28 39.02 18.65
C GLU A 11 16.43 40.29 18.67
N ALA A 12 16.62 41.15 19.67
CA ALA A 12 15.92 42.43 19.77
C ALA A 12 16.28 43.36 18.60
N ALA A 13 17.56 43.45 18.23
CA ALA A 13 18.01 44.32 17.14
C ALA A 13 17.56 43.85 15.75
N LEU A 14 17.49 42.54 15.52
CA LEU A 14 17.20 41.95 14.21
C LEU A 14 15.73 41.57 14.03
N GLY A 15 14.95 41.49 15.11
CA GLY A 15 13.55 41.05 15.09
C GLY A 15 13.38 39.57 14.70
N LEU A 16 14.44 38.78 14.82
CA LEU A 16 14.46 37.35 14.52
C LEU A 16 15.45 36.63 15.41
N SER A 17 15.30 35.31 15.55
CA SER A 17 16.30 34.47 16.23
C SER A 17 17.41 34.06 15.26
N PRO A 18 18.68 34.48 15.47
CA PRO A 18 19.78 34.16 14.57
C PRO A 18 19.97 32.66 14.33
N GLN A 19 19.87 31.86 15.40
CA GLN A 19 20.05 30.41 15.30
C GLN A 19 18.90 29.75 14.54
N THR A 20 17.65 30.17 14.79
CA THR A 20 16.49 29.64 14.06
C THR A 20 16.60 29.93 12.57
N PHE A 21 16.94 31.18 12.19
CA PHE A 21 17.15 31.55 10.80
C PHE A 21 18.24 30.71 10.12
N ILE A 22 19.39 30.53 10.79
CA ILE A 22 20.48 29.71 10.27
C ILE A 22 20.03 28.26 10.08
N ASN A 23 19.36 27.67 11.06
CA ASN A 23 18.87 26.29 10.99
C ASN A 23 17.90 26.10 9.81
N GLU A 24 17.01 27.06 9.57
CA GLU A 24 16.10 27.03 8.42
C GLU A 24 16.86 27.02 7.09
N VAL A 25 17.89 27.86 6.95
CA VAL A 25 18.73 27.88 5.74
C VAL A 25 19.51 26.58 5.58
N LEU A 26 20.06 26.02 6.67
CA LEU A 26 20.76 24.73 6.64
C LEU A 26 19.84 23.61 6.17
N ASN A 27 18.64 23.52 6.75
CA ASN A 27 17.64 22.52 6.36
C ASN A 27 17.22 22.68 4.90
N PHE A 28 16.99 23.92 4.44
CA PHE A 28 16.64 24.19 3.05
C PHE A 28 17.73 23.72 2.08
N VAL A 29 19.00 23.97 2.40
CA VAL A 29 20.14 23.54 1.58
C VAL A 29 20.23 22.00 1.54
N ASP A 30 20.02 21.33 2.67
CA ASP A 30 19.96 19.86 2.73
C ASP A 30 18.82 19.30 1.89
N ASP A 31 17.63 19.88 1.96
CA ASP A 31 16.45 19.47 1.18
C ASP A 31 16.70 19.62 -0.33
N VAL A 32 17.29 20.74 -0.75
CA VAL A 32 17.63 20.98 -2.17
C VAL A 32 18.67 19.97 -2.65
N CYS A 33 19.69 19.69 -1.82
CA CYS A 33 20.71 18.70 -2.15
C CYS A 33 20.09 17.31 -2.34
N PHE A 34 19.26 16.88 -1.39
CA PHE A 34 18.57 15.60 -1.45
C PHE A 34 17.68 15.48 -2.72
N GLN A 35 16.84 16.49 -2.98
CA GLN A 35 15.94 16.51 -4.13
C GLN A 35 16.70 16.48 -5.46
N ALA A 36 17.84 17.16 -5.56
CA ALA A 36 18.65 17.16 -6.79
C ALA A 36 19.18 15.75 -7.13
N PHE A 37 19.66 15.01 -6.14
CA PHE A 37 20.15 13.65 -6.35
C PHE A 37 19.01 12.64 -6.54
N GLU A 38 17.87 12.83 -5.89
CA GLU A 38 16.66 12.06 -6.16
C GLU A 38 16.21 12.26 -7.62
N TYR A 39 16.18 13.50 -8.10
CA TYR A 39 15.89 13.82 -9.50
C TYR A 39 16.85 13.13 -10.47
N CYS A 40 18.15 13.10 -10.17
CA CYS A 40 19.13 12.39 -11.01
C CYS A 40 18.77 10.91 -11.21
N LEU A 41 18.24 10.24 -10.19
CA LEU A 41 17.84 8.84 -10.28
C LEU A 41 16.49 8.65 -10.96
N GLN A 42 15.52 9.51 -10.67
CA GLN A 42 14.15 9.35 -11.16
C GLN A 42 13.99 9.82 -12.61
N GLU A 43 14.56 10.97 -12.96
CA GLU A 43 14.27 11.67 -14.23
C GLU A 43 15.53 11.98 -15.03
N GLY A 44 16.62 12.34 -14.34
CA GLY A 44 17.90 12.70 -14.96
C GLY A 44 18.54 11.54 -15.73
N ALA A 45 18.64 10.36 -15.12
CA ALA A 45 19.20 9.17 -15.75
C ALA A 45 18.37 8.70 -16.97
N PRO A 46 17.04 8.55 -16.89
CA PRO A 46 16.20 8.26 -18.05
C PRO A 46 16.36 9.29 -19.19
N THR A 47 16.49 10.57 -18.85
CA THR A 47 16.70 11.64 -19.84
C THR A 47 18.06 11.55 -20.51
N ALA A 48 19.12 11.22 -19.76
CA ALA A 48 20.49 11.20 -20.27
C ALA A 48 20.84 9.97 -21.11
N VAL A 49 20.40 8.77 -20.68
CA VAL A 49 20.79 7.49 -21.31
C VAL A 49 19.63 6.73 -21.97
N GLY A 50 18.42 7.29 -21.89
CA GLY A 50 17.18 6.68 -22.33
C GLY A 50 16.56 5.76 -21.28
N ALA A 51 15.22 5.77 -21.18
CA ALA A 51 14.48 5.04 -20.15
C ALA A 51 14.83 3.54 -20.08
N ALA A 52 14.90 2.85 -21.21
CA ALA A 52 15.24 1.42 -21.24
C ALA A 52 16.64 1.12 -20.69
N THR A 53 17.64 1.94 -21.02
CA THR A 53 19.01 1.80 -20.52
C THR A 53 19.09 2.14 -19.04
N ALA A 54 18.41 3.21 -18.61
CA ALA A 54 18.36 3.62 -17.21
C ALA A 54 17.73 2.54 -16.33
N THR A 55 16.62 1.93 -16.76
CA THR A 55 15.99 0.81 -16.03
C THR A 55 16.92 -0.41 -15.96
N ASN A 56 17.55 -0.80 -17.07
CA ASN A 56 18.45 -1.96 -17.09
C ASN A 56 19.70 -1.77 -16.22
N LYS A 57 20.11 -0.52 -15.96
CA LYS A 57 21.31 -0.14 -15.21
C LYS A 57 21.02 0.53 -13.87
N ALA A 58 19.76 0.54 -13.41
CA ALA A 58 19.35 1.27 -12.20
C ALA A 58 20.14 0.83 -10.95
N GLU A 59 20.38 -0.47 -10.80
CA GLU A 59 21.15 -1.04 -9.69
C GLU A 59 22.64 -0.67 -9.73
N GLU A 60 23.19 -0.37 -10.90
CA GLU A 60 24.58 0.10 -11.06
C GLU A 60 24.68 1.63 -10.90
N LEU A 61 23.66 2.36 -11.35
CA LEU A 61 23.60 3.83 -11.29
C LEU A 61 23.39 4.34 -9.87
N LYS A 62 22.53 3.67 -9.08
CA LYS A 62 22.18 4.10 -7.72
C LYS A 62 23.41 4.22 -6.79
N PRO A 63 24.33 3.23 -6.71
CA PRO A 63 25.56 3.37 -5.94
C PRO A 63 26.44 4.52 -6.42
N GLY A 64 26.57 4.71 -7.73
CA GLY A 64 27.41 5.78 -8.29
C GLY A 64 26.87 7.18 -7.96
N VAL A 65 25.55 7.38 -8.06
CA VAL A 65 24.91 8.64 -7.67
C VAL A 65 25.02 8.88 -6.17
N ASN A 66 24.86 7.83 -5.36
CA ASN A 66 25.02 7.95 -3.90
C ASN A 66 26.45 8.32 -3.51
N GLU A 67 27.47 7.79 -4.16
CA GLU A 67 28.87 8.16 -3.89
C GLU A 67 29.14 9.64 -4.19
N ILE A 68 28.61 10.14 -5.33
CA ILE A 68 28.70 11.56 -5.67
C ILE A 68 27.93 12.41 -4.65
N HIS A 69 26.75 11.96 -4.23
CA HIS A 69 25.96 12.64 -3.20
C HIS A 69 26.74 12.75 -1.89
N HIS A 70 27.37 11.67 -1.42
CA HIS A 70 28.20 11.70 -0.22
C HIS A 70 29.38 12.67 -0.35
N LEU A 71 30.08 12.65 -1.47
CA LEU A 71 31.18 13.58 -1.72
C LEU A 71 30.73 15.05 -1.72
N VAL A 72 29.60 15.34 -2.36
CA VAL A 72 29.03 16.68 -2.39
C VAL A 72 28.58 17.10 -0.99
N LYS A 73 27.91 16.21 -0.25
CA LYS A 73 27.45 16.47 1.12
C LYS A 73 28.60 16.77 2.05
N ASP A 74 29.68 15.99 2.04
CA ASP A 74 30.86 16.23 2.88
C ASP A 74 31.47 17.63 2.65
N VAL A 75 31.57 18.04 1.38
CA VAL A 75 32.08 19.38 1.03
C VAL A 75 31.10 20.46 1.44
N LEU A 76 29.80 20.23 1.25
CA LEU A 76 28.74 21.17 1.56
C LEU A 76 28.62 21.38 3.06
N ASP A 77 28.57 20.33 3.86
CA ASP A 77 28.49 20.36 5.32
C ASP A 77 29.65 21.19 5.91
N LYS A 78 30.86 20.99 5.40
CA LYS A 78 32.03 21.78 5.82
C LYS A 78 31.88 23.27 5.48
N ARG A 79 31.36 23.59 4.29
CA ARG A 79 31.13 24.98 3.86
C ARG A 79 30.00 25.62 4.64
N MET A 80 28.91 24.89 4.88
CA MET A 80 27.76 25.36 5.62
C MET A 80 28.09 25.60 7.10
N ASN A 81 28.91 24.76 7.72
CA ASN A 81 29.42 25.01 9.06
C ASN A 81 30.26 26.31 9.13
N ASN A 82 31.18 26.52 8.17
CA ASN A 82 31.94 27.77 8.11
C ASN A 82 31.04 28.99 7.89
N TRP A 83 29.99 28.84 7.06
CA TRP A 83 29.00 29.89 6.80
C TRP A 83 28.19 30.22 8.06
N GLU A 84 27.69 29.21 8.77
CA GLU A 84 26.97 29.38 10.05
C GLU A 84 27.85 30.14 11.06
N MET A 85 29.09 29.68 11.24
CA MET A 85 30.04 30.33 12.16
C MET A 85 30.36 31.76 11.74
N TYR A 86 30.41 32.06 10.44
CA TYR A 86 30.59 33.42 9.95
C TYR A 86 29.37 34.29 10.24
N CYS A 87 28.16 33.78 9.97
CA CYS A 87 26.90 34.47 10.23
C CYS A 87 26.77 34.82 11.71
N LEU A 88 26.95 33.84 12.60
CA LEU A 88 26.86 34.02 14.06
C LEU A 88 27.93 34.92 14.65
N ARG A 89 29.07 35.12 13.97
CA ARG A 89 30.17 35.96 14.50
C ARG A 89 30.19 37.36 13.91
N LYS A 90 29.67 37.55 12.70
CA LYS A 90 29.91 38.75 11.89
C LYS A 90 28.66 39.37 11.29
N CYS A 91 27.64 38.58 10.96
CA CYS A 91 26.45 39.10 10.30
C CYS A 91 25.30 39.33 11.28
N LEU A 92 25.12 38.41 12.22
CA LEU A 92 23.98 38.35 13.14
C LEU A 92 24.42 38.67 14.58
N THR A 93 25.38 39.58 14.72
CA THR A 93 25.88 40.07 16.02
C THR A 93 25.69 41.57 16.11
N VAL A 94 25.40 42.04 17.33
CA VAL A 94 25.32 43.47 17.62
C VAL A 94 26.73 43.98 17.91
N PRO A 95 27.25 44.97 17.16
CA PRO A 95 28.55 45.55 17.44
C PRO A 95 28.61 46.13 18.86
N GLU A 96 29.77 45.98 19.51
CA GLU A 96 29.98 46.48 20.87
C GLU A 96 29.76 48.01 20.92
N GLY A 97 28.94 48.46 21.87
CA GLY A 97 28.53 49.86 21.99
C GLY A 97 27.31 50.26 21.15
N PHE A 98 26.78 49.35 20.32
CA PHE A 98 25.47 49.54 19.70
C PHE A 98 24.39 49.06 20.66
N VAL A 99 23.59 50.02 21.14
CA VAL A 99 22.37 49.73 21.90
C VAL A 99 21.27 49.74 20.86
N ALA A 100 20.62 48.59 20.66
CA ALA A 100 19.34 48.59 19.95
C ALA A 100 18.47 49.65 20.63
N PRO A 101 17.79 50.54 19.87
CA PRO A 101 16.84 51.45 20.49
C PRO A 101 16.00 50.60 21.43
N GLU A 102 15.96 50.96 22.73
CA GLU A 102 14.92 50.40 23.57
C GLU A 102 13.61 50.59 22.81
N ASP A 103 12.65 49.68 22.98
CA ASP A 103 11.28 49.88 22.50
C ASP A 103 10.64 51.09 23.22
N ASP A 104 11.29 52.26 23.18
CA ASP A 104 10.64 53.52 22.97
C ASP A 104 9.81 53.35 21.71
N ASN A 105 8.58 52.89 21.94
CA ASN A 105 7.40 53.10 21.11
C ASN A 105 7.19 54.59 20.72
N SER A 106 8.18 55.47 20.90
CA SER A 106 8.27 56.83 20.41
C SER A 106 8.32 56.92 18.88
N SER A 107 8.60 55.83 18.13
CA SER A 107 8.32 55.83 16.68
C SER A 107 6.82 55.84 16.36
N ALA A 108 5.94 55.55 17.33
CA ALA A 108 4.51 55.81 17.24
C ALA A 108 4.16 57.32 17.39
N MET A 109 5.12 58.18 17.72
CA MET A 109 4.85 59.58 18.05
C MET A 109 4.71 60.51 16.82
N VAL A 110 4.83 60.02 15.58
CA VAL A 110 4.78 60.91 14.38
C VAL A 110 3.88 60.41 13.24
N LEU A 111 2.94 59.50 13.52
CA LEU A 111 1.77 59.33 12.65
C LEU A 111 0.52 59.36 13.51
N HIS A 112 0.05 60.57 13.81
CA HIS A 112 -1.36 60.82 14.08
C HIS A 112 -2.18 60.35 12.88
N LYS A 113 -2.42 59.05 12.78
CA LYS A 113 -3.46 58.49 11.93
C LYS A 113 -4.65 58.23 12.85
N ASP A 114 -5.45 59.28 12.92
CA ASP A 114 -6.90 59.28 13.14
C ASP A 114 -7.49 57.91 13.56
N GLY A 115 -7.74 57.75 14.86
CA GLY A 115 -8.93 57.03 15.32
C GLY A 115 -8.96 55.50 15.37
N ASN A 116 -7.86 54.75 15.26
CA ASN A 116 -7.92 53.31 15.57
C ASN A 116 -7.87 53.12 17.09
N SER A 117 -9.04 53.22 17.72
CA SER A 117 -9.21 53.08 19.17
C SER A 117 -8.75 51.71 19.66
N ASP A 118 -8.26 51.60 20.90
CA ASP A 118 -7.91 50.31 21.53
C ASP A 118 -9.02 49.25 21.37
N SER A 119 -10.29 49.70 21.33
CA SER A 119 -11.43 48.82 21.10
C SER A 119 -11.49 48.18 19.70
N GLU A 120 -10.95 48.82 18.67
CA GLU A 120 -10.87 48.26 17.32
C GLU A 120 -9.78 47.20 17.23
N LEU A 121 -8.63 47.44 17.89
CA LEU A 121 -7.57 46.44 18.05
C LEU A 121 -8.06 45.22 18.85
N ASP A 122 -8.79 45.44 19.94
CA ASP A 122 -9.41 44.36 20.72
C ASP A 122 -10.43 43.56 19.89
N ALA A 123 -11.21 44.24 19.04
CA ALA A 123 -12.15 43.58 18.14
C ALA A 123 -11.42 42.73 17.09
N GLU A 124 -10.33 43.24 16.50
CA GLU A 124 -9.51 42.49 15.55
C GLU A 124 -8.82 41.29 16.22
N LEU A 125 -8.27 41.46 17.42
CA LEU A 125 -7.66 40.37 18.19
C LEU A 125 -8.68 39.26 18.50
N ASN A 126 -9.90 39.63 18.89
CA ASN A 126 -10.98 38.67 19.12
C ASN A 126 -11.42 37.98 17.83
N SER A 127 -11.46 38.71 16.71
CA SER A 127 -11.71 38.15 15.38
C SER A 127 -10.64 37.13 14.98
N LEU A 128 -9.36 37.44 15.18
CA LEU A 128 -8.24 36.54 14.90
C LEU A 128 -8.24 35.31 15.81
N ARG A 129 -8.51 35.48 17.11
CA ARG A 129 -8.67 34.34 18.04
C ARG A 129 -9.79 33.41 17.61
N LYS A 130 -10.92 33.98 17.16
CA LYS A 130 -12.03 33.19 16.63
C LYS A 130 -11.64 32.45 15.34
N LYS A 131 -11.01 33.14 14.38
CA LYS A 131 -10.51 32.51 13.14
C LYS A 131 -9.51 31.38 13.43
N LEU A 132 -8.62 31.57 14.40
CA LEU A 132 -7.66 30.54 14.82
C LEU A 132 -8.38 29.33 15.44
N ALA A 133 -9.39 29.55 16.29
CA ALA A 133 -10.20 28.48 16.86
C ALA A 133 -10.98 27.71 15.78
N ASP A 134 -11.57 28.42 14.82
CA ASP A 134 -12.31 27.82 13.70
C ASP A 134 -11.34 26.99 12.81
N ALA A 135 -10.17 27.54 12.46
CA ALA A 135 -9.14 26.85 11.68
C ALA A 135 -8.56 25.62 12.39
N ASN A 136 -8.35 25.68 13.71
CA ASN A 136 -7.90 24.54 14.50
C ASN A 136 -8.94 23.41 14.48
N LYS A 137 -10.23 23.75 14.64
CA LYS A 137 -11.31 22.77 14.57
C LYS A 137 -11.40 22.11 13.19
N GLU A 138 -11.25 22.89 12.12
CA GLU A 138 -11.18 22.38 10.75
C GLU A 138 -9.98 21.46 10.55
N SER A 139 -8.80 21.85 11.05
CA SER A 139 -7.60 21.02 11.01
C SER A 139 -7.78 19.67 11.74
N GLU A 140 -8.40 19.68 12.92
CA GLU A 140 -8.73 18.45 13.65
C GLU A 140 -9.74 17.56 12.90
N GLU A 141 -10.66 18.16 12.14
CA GLU A 141 -11.60 17.42 11.29
C GLU A 141 -10.90 16.79 10.08
N LEU A 142 -10.08 17.56 9.38
CA LEU A 142 -9.27 17.06 8.27
C LEU A 142 -8.31 15.95 8.72
N GLN A 143 -7.67 16.08 9.89
CA GLN A 143 -6.80 15.04 10.43
C GLN A 143 -7.57 13.74 10.72
N ARG A 144 -8.81 13.85 11.21
CA ARG A 144 -9.70 12.69 11.39
C ARG A 144 -10.08 12.07 10.05
N GLU A 145 -10.33 12.87 9.02
CA GLU A 145 -10.63 12.39 7.68
C GLU A 145 -9.43 11.67 7.05
N ILE A 146 -8.23 12.25 7.10
CA ILE A 146 -6.98 11.61 6.65
C ILE A 146 -6.81 10.25 7.32
N SER A 147 -6.93 10.20 8.65
CA SER A 147 -6.81 8.95 9.41
C SER A 147 -7.86 7.90 8.99
N SER A 148 -9.06 8.33 8.59
CA SER A 148 -10.10 7.43 8.08
C SER A 148 -9.76 6.89 6.70
N LEU A 149 -9.29 7.76 5.80
CA LEU A 149 -8.90 7.41 4.44
C LEU A 149 -7.66 6.48 4.40
N GLU A 150 -6.69 6.68 5.29
CA GLU A 150 -5.54 5.79 5.46
C GLU A 150 -5.97 4.36 5.84
N ARG A 151 -6.90 4.23 6.79
CA ARG A 151 -7.47 2.92 7.16
C ARG A 151 -8.22 2.29 6.00
N GLN A 152 -8.99 3.07 5.25
CA GLN A 152 -9.70 2.57 4.08
C GLN A 152 -8.74 2.10 2.98
N THR A 153 -7.67 2.86 2.74
CA THR A 153 -6.62 2.52 1.76
C THR A 153 -5.91 1.23 2.18
N THR A 154 -5.56 1.10 3.45
CA THR A 154 -4.96 -0.12 4.01
C THR A 154 -5.88 -1.32 3.85
N TYR A 155 -7.16 -1.18 4.21
CA TYR A 155 -8.16 -2.23 4.06
C TYR A 155 -8.30 -2.67 2.59
N LYS A 156 -8.40 -1.71 1.66
CA LYS A 156 -8.50 -1.99 0.22
C LYS A 156 -7.25 -2.68 -0.30
N SER A 157 -6.06 -2.25 0.12
CA SER A 157 -4.79 -2.90 -0.24
C SER A 157 -4.75 -4.35 0.23
N ASN A 158 -5.15 -4.61 1.47
CA ASN A 158 -5.21 -5.96 2.02
C ASN A 158 -6.22 -6.83 1.25
N LEU A 159 -7.42 -6.30 0.95
CA LEU A 159 -8.42 -6.99 0.14
C LEU A 159 -7.87 -7.35 -1.25
N ASN A 160 -7.21 -6.39 -1.91
CA ASN A 160 -6.59 -6.61 -3.22
C ASN A 160 -5.51 -7.69 -3.15
N SER A 161 -4.69 -7.71 -2.10
CA SER A 161 -3.69 -8.77 -1.87
C SER A 161 -4.36 -10.14 -1.72
N SER A 162 -5.40 -10.24 -0.89
CA SER A 162 -6.15 -11.50 -0.72
C SER A 162 -6.82 -11.97 -2.02
N ILE A 163 -7.38 -11.05 -2.81
CA ILE A 163 -7.94 -11.38 -4.13
C ILE A 163 -6.83 -11.89 -5.07
N ALA A 164 -5.66 -11.25 -5.09
CA ALA A 164 -4.54 -11.67 -5.90
C ALA A 164 -4.03 -13.08 -5.50
N GLU A 165 -3.98 -13.38 -4.20
CA GLU A 165 -3.65 -14.72 -3.69
C GLU A 165 -4.65 -15.78 -4.16
N VAL A 166 -5.95 -15.50 -4.09
CA VAL A 166 -7.00 -16.40 -4.58
C VAL A 166 -6.89 -16.60 -6.09
N LEU A 167 -6.66 -15.54 -6.87
CA LEU A 167 -6.48 -15.63 -8.32
C LEU A 167 -5.28 -16.51 -8.68
N LYS A 168 -4.16 -16.37 -7.95
CA LYS A 168 -2.96 -17.19 -8.15
C LYS A 168 -3.23 -18.69 -7.95
N LEU A 169 -4.14 -19.07 -7.07
CA LEU A 169 -4.55 -20.48 -6.90
C LEU A 169 -5.25 -21.03 -8.15
N PHE A 170 -6.01 -20.19 -8.87
CA PHE A 170 -6.67 -20.59 -10.12
C PHE A 170 -5.71 -20.60 -11.32
N GLU A 171 -4.62 -19.83 -11.24
CA GLU A 171 -3.52 -19.86 -12.20
C GLU A 171 -2.58 -21.07 -11.98
N ASP A 172 -2.69 -21.75 -10.84
CA ASP A 172 -1.90 -22.96 -10.57
C ASP A 172 -2.24 -24.05 -11.60
N LYS A 173 -1.21 -24.49 -12.30
CA LYS A 173 -1.30 -25.50 -13.35
C LYS A 173 -1.96 -26.79 -12.86
N SER A 174 -1.70 -27.21 -11.63
CA SER A 174 -2.33 -28.39 -11.02
C SER A 174 -3.85 -28.22 -10.90
N VAL A 175 -4.30 -27.04 -10.43
CA VAL A 175 -5.73 -26.72 -10.30
C VAL A 175 -6.39 -26.64 -11.68
N GLN A 176 -5.74 -26.00 -12.64
CA GLN A 176 -6.24 -25.90 -14.01
C GLN A 176 -6.35 -27.27 -14.69
N GLU A 177 -5.34 -28.12 -14.53
CA GLU A 177 -5.33 -29.50 -15.06
C GLU A 177 -6.43 -30.36 -14.43
N ASN A 178 -6.65 -30.23 -13.11
CA ASN A 178 -7.74 -30.91 -12.42
C ASN A 178 -9.12 -30.46 -12.92
N ILE A 179 -9.33 -29.15 -13.07
CA ILE A 179 -10.57 -28.59 -13.65
C ILE A 179 -10.78 -29.13 -15.07
N GLN A 180 -9.72 -29.17 -15.89
CA GLN A 180 -9.81 -29.71 -17.25
C GLN A 180 -10.10 -31.22 -17.26
N ALA A 181 -9.48 -31.99 -16.36
CA ALA A 181 -9.72 -33.42 -16.22
C ALA A 181 -11.18 -33.72 -15.84
N ILE A 182 -11.74 -32.94 -14.90
CA ILE A 182 -13.16 -33.00 -14.51
C ILE A 182 -14.05 -32.63 -15.70
N ALA A 183 -13.76 -31.52 -16.38
CA ALA A 183 -14.52 -31.08 -17.56
C ALA A 183 -14.55 -32.15 -18.67
N ASN A 184 -13.45 -32.90 -18.82
CA ASN A 184 -13.34 -33.98 -19.81
C ASN A 184 -14.00 -35.30 -19.37
N THR A 185 -14.14 -35.55 -18.07
CA THR A 185 -14.70 -36.81 -17.53
C THR A 185 -16.22 -36.76 -17.37
N ILE A 186 -16.81 -35.60 -17.08
CA ILE A 186 -18.27 -35.41 -16.96
C ILE A 186 -19.04 -35.90 -18.22
N PRO A 187 -18.66 -35.55 -19.46
CA PRO A 187 -19.36 -36.03 -20.65
C PRO A 187 -19.26 -37.54 -20.82
N LYS A 188 -18.12 -38.14 -20.48
CA LYS A 188 -17.90 -39.60 -20.54
C LYS A 188 -18.81 -40.33 -19.56
N LEU A 189 -18.94 -39.80 -18.33
CA LEU A 189 -19.86 -40.32 -17.33
C LEU A 189 -21.31 -40.21 -17.81
N HIS A 190 -21.71 -39.05 -18.36
CA HIS A 190 -23.05 -38.84 -18.88
C HIS A 190 -23.40 -39.82 -20.01
N GLN A 191 -22.44 -40.10 -20.90
CA GLN A 191 -22.59 -41.08 -21.96
C GLN A 191 -22.73 -42.51 -21.42
N LYS A 192 -21.86 -42.91 -20.47
CA LYS A 192 -21.98 -44.22 -19.81
C LYS A 192 -23.32 -44.37 -19.11
N MET A 193 -23.81 -43.33 -18.43
CA MET A 193 -25.10 -43.36 -17.76
C MET A 193 -26.27 -43.48 -18.75
N LYS A 194 -26.23 -42.81 -19.92
CA LYS A 194 -27.20 -43.01 -21.00
C LYS A 194 -27.20 -44.43 -21.55
N VAL A 195 -26.03 -45.04 -21.73
CA VAL A 195 -25.91 -46.45 -22.17
C VAL A 195 -26.48 -47.38 -21.11
N MET A 196 -26.14 -47.17 -19.84
CA MET A 196 -26.62 -47.98 -18.72
C MET A 196 -28.14 -47.89 -18.57
N LYS A 197 -28.74 -46.70 -18.72
CA LYS A 197 -30.21 -46.52 -18.72
C LYS A 197 -30.88 -47.31 -19.84
N ARG A 198 -30.30 -47.31 -21.05
CA ARG A 198 -30.81 -48.12 -22.18
C ARG A 198 -30.73 -49.61 -21.89
N LYS A 199 -29.57 -50.09 -21.41
CA LYS A 199 -29.38 -51.49 -21.01
C LYS A 199 -30.34 -51.92 -19.90
N LYS A 200 -30.61 -51.05 -18.93
CA LYS A 200 -31.59 -51.32 -17.87
C LYS A 200 -33.00 -51.50 -18.43
N VAL A 201 -33.44 -50.64 -19.35
CA VAL A 201 -34.75 -50.75 -20.02
C VAL A 201 -34.83 -52.03 -20.86
N GLU A 202 -33.76 -52.38 -21.57
CA GLU A 202 -33.68 -53.63 -22.34
C GLU A 202 -33.70 -54.88 -21.43
N LEU A 203 -32.99 -54.84 -20.31
CA LEU A 203 -32.99 -55.92 -19.31
C LEU A 203 -34.36 -56.07 -18.65
N GLU A 204 -35.01 -54.96 -18.27
CA GLU A 204 -36.37 -54.95 -17.72
C GLU A 204 -37.40 -55.46 -18.76
N ALA A 205 -37.21 -55.14 -20.04
CA ALA A 205 -38.03 -55.69 -21.13
C ALA A 205 -37.80 -57.20 -21.32
N MET A 206 -36.55 -57.67 -21.31
CA MET A 206 -36.21 -59.10 -21.39
C MET A 206 -36.71 -59.89 -20.17
N VAL A 207 -36.63 -59.33 -18.97
CA VAL A 207 -37.19 -59.95 -17.76
C VAL A 207 -38.72 -59.99 -17.83
N GLY A 208 -39.38 -58.93 -18.31
CA GLY A 208 -40.83 -58.94 -18.56
C GLY A 208 -41.25 -59.99 -19.60
N GLN A 209 -40.45 -60.17 -20.65
CA GLN A 209 -40.67 -61.18 -21.69
C GLN A 209 -40.38 -62.60 -21.20
N ASN A 210 -39.37 -62.78 -20.36
CA ASN A 210 -39.04 -64.05 -19.71
C ASN A 210 -40.05 -64.43 -18.62
N VAL A 211 -40.63 -63.46 -17.91
CA VAL A 211 -41.76 -63.72 -16.98
C VAL A 211 -43.00 -64.16 -17.75
N TRP A 212 -43.26 -63.61 -18.93
CA TRP A 212 -44.32 -64.08 -19.81
C TRP A 212 -44.04 -65.49 -20.37
N ASN A 213 -42.78 -65.77 -20.71
CA ASN A 213 -42.35 -67.08 -21.21
C ASN A 213 -42.32 -68.17 -20.12
N VAL A 214 -41.94 -67.83 -18.88
CA VAL A 214 -41.97 -68.72 -17.71
C VAL A 214 -43.40 -69.02 -17.26
N ASN A 215 -44.33 -68.07 -17.40
CA ASN A 215 -45.75 -68.35 -17.18
C ASN A 215 -46.36 -69.26 -18.27
N CYS A 216 -45.78 -69.29 -19.47
CA CYS A 216 -46.17 -70.23 -20.54
C CYS A 216 -45.55 -71.62 -20.36
N LEU A 217 -44.39 -71.72 -19.69
CA LEU A 217 -43.69 -72.99 -19.41
C LEU A 217 -44.09 -73.65 -18.08
N ARG A 218 -44.71 -72.92 -17.14
CA ARG A 218 -45.16 -73.50 -15.85
C ARG A 218 -46.30 -74.52 -15.98
N ASP A 219 -46.96 -74.59 -17.14
CA ASP A 219 -48.00 -75.60 -17.41
C ASP A 219 -47.45 -76.98 -17.84
N GLN A 220 -46.12 -77.17 -17.94
CA GLN A 220 -45.55 -78.51 -18.15
C GLN A 220 -44.39 -78.86 -17.21
N LYS A 221 -44.68 -79.88 -16.40
CA LYS A 221 -43.79 -80.81 -15.67
C LYS A 221 -43.27 -80.41 -14.28
N ARG A 222 -43.82 -81.14 -13.31
CA ARG A 222 -43.20 -81.56 -12.04
C ARG A 222 -41.89 -82.32 -12.28
N LEU A 223 -40.84 -82.05 -11.50
CA LEU A 223 -40.03 -82.98 -10.68
C LEU A 223 -38.66 -82.37 -10.26
N ALA A 224 -38.56 -81.97 -8.99
CA ALA A 224 -37.44 -82.12 -8.01
C ALA A 224 -35.97 -81.69 -8.35
N PRO A 225 -35.03 -81.55 -7.37
CA PRO A 225 -34.48 -80.24 -6.98
C PRO A 225 -32.94 -80.14 -7.06
N GLY A 226 -32.39 -78.92 -7.15
CA GLY A 226 -30.95 -78.75 -6.91
C GLY A 226 -30.33 -77.38 -7.23
N SER A 227 -29.57 -76.89 -6.25
CA SER A 227 -28.43 -75.95 -6.29
C SER A 227 -28.67 -74.44 -6.47
N ALA A 228 -28.12 -73.69 -5.51
CA ALA A 228 -28.00 -72.24 -5.44
C ALA A 228 -26.88 -71.70 -6.35
N PRO A 229 -26.88 -70.41 -6.72
CA PRO A 229 -25.71 -69.76 -7.29
C PRO A 229 -25.02 -68.76 -6.35
N SER A 230 -23.70 -68.75 -6.52
CA SER A 230 -22.62 -68.04 -5.85
C SER A 230 -22.70 -66.51 -5.90
N THR A 231 -22.24 -65.86 -4.84
CA THR A 231 -22.02 -64.43 -4.69
C THR A 231 -20.59 -64.06 -5.11
N GLU A 232 -20.36 -63.81 -6.40
CA GLU A 232 -19.02 -63.36 -6.88
C GLU A 232 -19.02 -61.97 -7.54
N ASP A 233 -20.18 -61.40 -7.89
CA ASP A 233 -20.21 -60.12 -8.64
C ASP A 233 -20.27 -58.84 -7.77
N MET A 234 -20.22 -58.96 -6.44
CA MET A 234 -20.29 -57.78 -5.53
C MET A 234 -18.94 -57.30 -5.00
N GLN A 235 -17.83 -58.03 -5.22
CA GLN A 235 -16.52 -57.65 -4.70
C GLN A 235 -15.70 -56.77 -5.65
N GLU A 236 -16.02 -56.70 -6.94
CA GLU A 236 -15.22 -55.96 -7.92
C GLU A 236 -15.46 -54.44 -7.88
N VAL A 237 -16.62 -53.98 -7.38
CA VAL A 237 -16.99 -52.55 -7.36
C VAL A 237 -16.32 -51.81 -6.19
N ASN A 238 -16.04 -52.48 -5.07
CA ASN A 238 -15.43 -51.84 -3.90
C ASN A 238 -13.90 -51.68 -4.00
N ALA A 239 -13.22 -52.49 -4.81
CA ALA A 239 -11.78 -52.36 -5.01
C ALA A 239 -11.42 -51.11 -5.82
N ALA A 240 -12.21 -50.78 -6.84
CA ALA A 240 -11.93 -49.64 -7.72
C ALA A 240 -12.14 -48.25 -7.07
N VAL A 241 -12.83 -48.16 -5.94
CA VAL A 241 -13.09 -46.89 -5.24
C VAL A 241 -11.99 -46.55 -4.22
N ASN A 242 -11.32 -47.55 -3.65
CA ASN A 242 -10.29 -47.33 -2.61
C ASN A 242 -8.91 -46.93 -3.16
N ASP A 243 -8.61 -47.26 -4.42
CA ASP A 243 -7.32 -46.90 -5.03
C ASP A 243 -7.25 -45.45 -5.55
N SER A 244 -8.37 -44.73 -5.57
CA SER A 244 -8.44 -43.34 -6.05
C SER A 244 -8.20 -42.28 -4.96
N TRP A 245 -7.96 -42.68 -3.70
CA TRP A 245 -7.84 -41.77 -2.55
C TRP A 245 -6.47 -41.83 -1.86
N LYS A 246 -5.45 -42.36 -2.54
CA LYS A 246 -4.05 -42.32 -2.10
C LYS A 246 -3.17 -41.77 -3.20
N GLU A 247 -3.10 -40.45 -3.30
CA GLU A 247 -1.89 -39.66 -3.60
C GLU A 247 -2.17 -38.18 -3.37
#